data_AF-A0A3D1US51-F1
#
_entry.id   AF-A0A3D1US51-F1
#
_cell.length_a   1.000
_cell.length_b   1.000
_cell.length_c   1.000
_cell.angle_alpha   90.00
_cell.angle_beta   90.00
_cell.angle_gamma   90.00
#
_symmetry.space_group_name_H-M   'P 1'
#
loop_
_entity.id
_entity.type
_entity.pdbx_description
1 polymer ?
#
loop_
_entity_poly.entity_id
_entity_poly.type
_entity_poly.pdbx_seq_one_letter_code
_entity_poly.pdbx_strand_id
1 'polypeptide(L)'
;MKRLFEFAGYSVPDHLKLFQMTDNPDVPGCHIYMEAQIFSPDSKRMVLHRSAHPHGSDPLDPEHQYFLCDFENDGTLTDLTDECGVTAPSLSPDGNVFYYFLDELSSKGRVVLKKLDLKTGKCEERGVIESDGTFAPAYFFYPLSTISSDGKRIAIATGLRKKDSQEWPEHGLWVIDVETGEYRLILHGEEFCNLHLQYCRAKEEPHAILIQHNHGSRLLCKTEGAKSGIGKGHVAALDPDSDFALRKIRKSDDPDADNTGFGLDLHIISDDGSGWKTLPVGRDGIEFCQGHQCWRGESTRVIASTLLFDTPLTATQELVEMESFPGNVHCRNNSAGGKRNILSRKVIPAHFLHFATDRSGSRIVSDYESDDGEWHLYTGKLGAMGDAADLHFTLNLGSREKSPWHPHPFLSPDGRKAFFNSSASGQLQAYCLELE
;
A
#
# COMPACT_ATOMS: atom_id res chain seq x y z
N MET A 1 -20.94 -13.95 3.41
CA MET A 1 -20.27 -14.09 2.09
C MET A 1 -21.15 -14.87 1.10
N LYS A 2 -21.04 -14.60 -0.20
CA LYS A 2 -21.76 -15.31 -1.27
C LYS A 2 -20.80 -16.09 -2.16
N ARG A 3 -20.95 -17.41 -2.25
CA ARG A 3 -20.16 -18.25 -3.17
C ARG A 3 -20.54 -17.97 -4.62
N LEU A 4 -19.53 -17.86 -5.48
CA LEU A 4 -19.66 -17.66 -6.92
C LEU A 4 -19.12 -18.88 -7.68
N PHE A 5 -19.82 -19.25 -8.75
CA PHE A 5 -19.41 -20.29 -9.70
C PHE A 5 -19.03 -19.71 -11.06
N GLU A 6 -19.37 -18.44 -11.29
CA GLU A 6 -18.98 -17.65 -12.44
C GLU A 6 -18.54 -16.26 -11.95
N PHE A 7 -17.54 -15.69 -12.61
CA PHE A 7 -17.01 -14.37 -12.32
C PHE A 7 -16.54 -13.69 -13.59
N ALA A 8 -16.91 -12.42 -13.78
CA ALA A 8 -16.54 -11.62 -14.95
C ALA A 8 -16.86 -12.26 -16.32
N GLY A 9 -17.83 -13.18 -16.39
CA GLY A 9 -18.19 -13.92 -17.61
C GLY A 9 -17.44 -15.24 -17.81
N TYR A 10 -16.61 -15.64 -16.85
CA TYR A 10 -15.85 -16.89 -16.85
C TYR A 10 -16.33 -17.83 -15.75
N SER A 11 -16.31 -19.14 -16.00
CA SER A 11 -16.54 -20.14 -14.96
C SER A 11 -15.37 -20.14 -13.97
N VAL A 12 -15.68 -20.18 -12.68
CA VAL A 12 -14.68 -20.36 -11.62
C VAL A 12 -14.22 -21.83 -11.65
N PRO A 13 -12.91 -22.11 -11.75
CA PRO A 13 -12.41 -23.49 -11.75
C PRO A 13 -12.89 -24.31 -10.54
N ASP A 14 -13.26 -25.58 -10.75
CA ASP A 14 -13.86 -26.44 -9.71
C ASP A 14 -13.01 -26.62 -8.44
N HIS A 15 -11.69 -26.52 -8.58
CA HIS A 15 -10.74 -26.64 -7.47
C HIS A 15 -10.59 -25.35 -6.67
N LEU A 16 -11.19 -24.25 -7.12
CA LEU A 16 -11.20 -22.95 -6.44
C LEU A 16 -12.59 -22.68 -5.87
N LYS A 17 -12.63 -21.89 -4.79
CA LYS A 17 -13.88 -21.35 -4.27
C LYS A 17 -13.77 -19.84 -4.16
N LEU A 18 -14.55 -19.16 -4.98
CA LEU A 18 -14.63 -17.71 -4.99
C LEU A 18 -15.85 -17.24 -4.20
N PHE A 19 -15.64 -16.22 -3.37
CA PHE A 19 -16.66 -15.60 -2.55
C PHE A 19 -16.66 -14.09 -2.76
N GLN A 20 -17.85 -13.52 -2.96
CA GLN A 20 -18.09 -12.09 -2.81
C GLN A 20 -18.31 -11.79 -1.32
N MET A 21 -17.53 -10.85 -0.78
CA MET A 21 -17.51 -10.56 0.66
C MET A 21 -18.58 -9.56 1.08
N THR A 22 -18.92 -8.64 0.18
CA THR A 22 -19.87 -7.54 0.40
C THR A 22 -20.94 -7.53 -0.69
N ASP A 23 -22.19 -7.24 -0.36
CA ASP A 23 -23.31 -7.29 -1.31
C ASP A 23 -24.32 -6.14 -1.15
N ASN A 24 -23.97 -5.10 -0.39
CA ASN A 24 -24.82 -3.94 -0.22
C ASN A 24 -24.79 -3.06 -1.49
N PRO A 25 -25.89 -2.96 -2.26
CA PRO A 25 -25.94 -2.20 -3.50
C PRO A 25 -25.91 -0.68 -3.28
N ASP A 26 -26.29 -0.21 -2.10
CA ASP A 26 -26.48 1.22 -1.80
C ASP A 26 -25.18 1.92 -1.37
N VAL A 27 -24.08 1.17 -1.26
CA VAL A 27 -22.79 1.67 -0.75
C VAL A 27 -21.78 1.71 -1.90
N PRO A 28 -21.11 2.85 -2.16
CA PRO A 28 -20.36 3.08 -3.39
C PRO A 28 -19.11 2.20 -3.59
N GLY A 29 -18.73 1.37 -2.62
CA GLY A 29 -17.76 0.30 -2.80
C GLY A 29 -17.26 -0.29 -1.48
N CYS A 30 -16.59 -1.44 -1.57
CA CYS A 30 -15.75 -1.96 -0.50
C CYS A 30 -14.35 -2.19 -1.04
N HIS A 31 -13.35 -1.79 -0.26
CA HIS A 31 -11.96 -1.84 -0.67
C HIS A 31 -11.08 -2.49 0.38
N ILE A 32 -10.05 -3.19 -0.10
CA ILE A 32 -8.99 -3.74 0.72
C ILE A 32 -7.63 -3.44 0.06
N TYR A 33 -6.72 -2.81 0.79
CA TYR A 33 -5.38 -2.47 0.29
C TYR A 33 -4.31 -3.39 0.87
N MET A 34 -3.46 -3.93 -0.01
CA MET A 34 -2.43 -4.93 0.28
C MET A 34 -1.36 -4.49 1.30
N GLU A 35 -1.08 -3.20 1.40
CA GLU A 35 -0.07 -2.67 2.32
C GLU A 35 -0.61 -2.47 3.75
N ALA A 36 -1.92 -2.49 3.93
CA ALA A 36 -2.55 -2.30 5.24
C ALA A 36 -2.39 -3.55 6.12
N GLN A 37 -2.13 -3.36 7.41
CA GLN A 37 -2.07 -4.46 8.37
C GLN A 37 -3.46 -4.78 8.92
N ILE A 38 -4.22 -5.57 8.16
CA ILE A 38 -5.66 -5.72 8.40
C ILE A 38 -6.09 -7.14 8.75
N PHE A 39 -5.16 -8.10 8.87
CA PHE A 39 -5.48 -9.47 9.29
C PHE A 39 -5.18 -9.74 10.75
N SER A 40 -6.02 -10.56 11.38
CA SER A 40 -5.60 -11.26 12.57
C SER A 40 -4.50 -12.29 12.22
N PRO A 41 -3.50 -12.50 13.10
CA PRO A 41 -2.33 -13.33 12.79
C PRO A 41 -2.64 -14.80 12.49
N ASP A 42 -3.82 -15.27 12.90
CA ASP A 42 -4.35 -16.63 12.69
C ASP A 42 -5.13 -16.77 11.39
N SER A 43 -5.22 -15.72 10.56
CA SER A 43 -5.98 -15.68 9.30
C SER A 43 -7.49 -15.83 9.44
N LYS A 44 -8.03 -15.75 10.66
CA LYS A 44 -9.47 -15.97 10.92
C LYS A 44 -10.32 -14.73 10.73
N ARG A 45 -9.73 -13.54 10.89
CA ARG A 45 -10.44 -12.27 10.82
C ARG A 45 -9.66 -11.25 10.01
N MET A 46 -10.38 -10.35 9.35
CA MET A 46 -9.78 -9.25 8.59
C MET A 46 -10.63 -7.98 8.70
N VAL A 47 -9.99 -6.81 8.66
CA VAL A 47 -10.66 -5.52 8.53
C VAL A 47 -11.02 -5.25 7.07
N LEU A 48 -12.29 -4.94 6.82
CA LEU A 48 -12.80 -4.47 5.53
C LEU A 48 -13.12 -2.99 5.60
N HIS A 49 -12.86 -2.26 4.52
CA HIS A 49 -13.17 -0.84 4.41
C HIS A 49 -14.41 -0.63 3.53
N ARG A 50 -15.46 -0.05 4.11
CA ARG A 50 -16.71 0.30 3.45
C ARG A 50 -16.67 1.74 2.93
N SER A 51 -17.39 1.99 1.83
CA SER A 51 -17.47 3.27 1.15
C SER A 51 -16.08 3.80 0.80
N ALA A 52 -15.29 2.91 0.17
CA ALA A 52 -13.89 3.14 -0.13
C ALA A 52 -13.48 2.52 -1.47
N HIS A 53 -12.42 3.09 -2.06
CA HIS A 53 -11.76 2.58 -3.26
C HIS A 53 -10.23 2.58 -3.08
N PRO A 54 -9.45 2.02 -4.02
CA PRO A 54 -8.00 1.89 -3.87
C PRO A 54 -7.15 3.14 -3.69
N HIS A 55 -7.74 4.32 -3.85
CA HIS A 55 -7.04 5.60 -3.76
C HIS A 55 -7.65 6.50 -2.68
N GLY A 56 -8.38 5.91 -1.74
CA GLY A 56 -9.05 6.61 -0.65
C GLY A 56 -10.57 6.61 -0.79
N SER A 57 -11.20 7.55 -0.09
CA SER A 57 -12.66 7.77 -0.08
C SER A 57 -12.96 9.14 0.50
N ASP A 58 -14.25 9.51 0.54
CA ASP A 58 -14.68 10.65 1.34
C ASP A 58 -14.73 10.25 2.83
N PRO A 59 -13.80 10.73 3.68
CA PRO A 59 -13.80 10.40 5.10
C PRO A 59 -15.00 11.02 5.85
N LEU A 60 -15.72 11.96 5.25
CA LEU A 60 -16.93 12.57 5.83
C LEU A 60 -18.22 11.83 5.46
N ASP A 61 -18.15 10.81 4.60
CA ASP A 61 -19.29 9.94 4.32
C ASP A 61 -19.62 9.12 5.59
N PRO A 62 -20.85 9.17 6.11
CA PRO A 62 -21.24 8.34 7.26
C PRO A 62 -21.12 6.83 6.98
N GLU A 63 -21.13 6.40 5.72
CA GLU A 63 -20.93 5.00 5.33
C GLU A 63 -19.43 4.64 5.21
N HIS A 64 -18.52 5.60 5.37
CA HIS A 64 -17.08 5.35 5.43
C HIS A 64 -16.70 4.73 6.79
N GLN A 65 -16.63 3.40 6.82
CA GLN A 65 -16.52 2.64 8.07
C GLN A 65 -15.62 1.40 7.90
N TYR A 66 -15.07 0.94 9.03
CA TYR A 66 -14.37 -0.33 9.11
C TYR A 66 -15.26 -1.43 9.69
N PHE A 67 -15.20 -2.61 9.08
CA PHE A 67 -15.83 -3.82 9.58
C PHE A 67 -14.77 -4.87 9.91
N LEU A 68 -15.03 -5.69 10.92
CA LEU A 68 -14.32 -6.95 11.13
C LEU A 68 -15.10 -8.07 10.45
N CYS A 69 -14.48 -8.69 9.44
CA CYS A 69 -14.97 -9.90 8.81
C CYS A 69 -14.42 -11.13 9.54
N ASP A 70 -15.30 -12.04 9.98
CA ASP A 70 -14.93 -13.30 10.65
C ASP A 70 -15.17 -14.51 9.74
N PHE A 71 -14.09 -15.13 9.26
CA PHE A 71 -14.14 -16.27 8.36
C PHE A 71 -14.56 -17.58 9.02
N GLU A 72 -14.45 -17.71 10.34
CA GLU A 72 -14.96 -18.91 11.04
C GLU A 72 -16.47 -18.84 11.27
N ASN A 73 -17.06 -17.65 11.11
CA ASN A 73 -18.49 -17.41 11.20
C ASN A 73 -19.07 -16.95 9.84
N ASP A 74 -18.76 -17.70 8.78
CA ASP A 74 -19.28 -17.51 7.41
C ASP A 74 -19.07 -16.10 6.81
N GLY A 75 -18.04 -15.39 7.29
CA GLY A 75 -17.70 -14.02 6.90
C GLY A 75 -18.72 -13.01 7.41
N THR A 76 -19.20 -13.22 8.63
CA THR A 76 -20.01 -12.24 9.36
C THR A 76 -19.23 -10.94 9.52
N LEU A 77 -19.89 -9.81 9.27
CA LEU A 77 -19.33 -8.47 9.42
C LEU A 77 -19.79 -7.87 10.75
N THR A 78 -18.85 -7.32 11.51
CA THR A 78 -19.11 -6.58 12.75
C THR A 78 -18.53 -5.18 12.65
N ASP A 79 -19.30 -4.16 13.01
CA ASP A 79 -18.88 -2.76 13.00
C ASP A 79 -17.68 -2.55 13.95
N LEU A 80 -16.61 -1.94 13.43
CA LEU A 80 -15.46 -1.51 14.23
C LEU A 80 -15.50 -0.01 14.53
N THR A 81 -16.18 0.76 13.68
CA THR A 81 -16.25 2.22 13.76
C THR A 81 -17.62 2.73 13.34
N ASP A 82 -18.12 3.73 14.04
CA ASP A 82 -19.38 4.42 13.77
C ASP A 82 -19.21 5.95 13.57
N GLU A 83 -18.04 6.50 13.88
CA GLU A 83 -17.68 7.91 13.72
C GLU A 83 -17.11 8.23 12.32
N CYS A 84 -17.37 9.43 11.81
CA CYS A 84 -16.77 9.93 10.56
C CYS A 84 -15.30 10.34 10.76
N GLY A 85 -14.55 10.42 9.67
CA GLY A 85 -13.13 10.81 9.68
C GLY A 85 -12.18 9.64 9.92
N VAL A 86 -12.67 8.40 10.01
CA VAL A 86 -11.84 7.22 10.26
C VAL A 86 -10.91 6.94 9.09
N THR A 87 -9.69 6.51 9.34
CA THR A 87 -8.68 6.30 8.28
C THR A 87 -7.51 5.49 8.81
N ALA A 88 -6.64 5.01 7.90
CA ALA A 88 -5.36 4.38 8.21
C ALA A 88 -5.44 3.25 9.25
N PRO A 89 -6.13 2.14 8.93
CA PRO A 89 -6.38 1.04 9.86
C PRO A 89 -5.12 0.19 10.09
N SER A 90 -4.98 -0.36 11.30
CA SER A 90 -3.97 -1.38 11.61
C SER A 90 -4.43 -2.29 12.76
N LEU A 91 -4.33 -3.60 12.58
CA LEU A 91 -4.44 -4.58 13.66
C LEU A 91 -3.08 -4.75 14.35
N SER A 92 -3.11 -4.99 15.66
CA SER A 92 -1.92 -5.33 16.42
C SER A 92 -1.35 -6.71 16.01
N PRO A 93 -0.02 -6.94 16.15
CA PRO A 93 0.60 -8.22 15.80
C PRO A 93 0.09 -9.45 16.56
N ASP A 94 -0.65 -9.26 17.65
CA ASP A 94 -1.32 -10.32 18.41
C ASP A 94 -2.81 -10.49 18.02
N GLY A 95 -3.35 -9.59 17.18
CA GLY A 95 -4.72 -9.62 16.69
C GLY A 95 -5.79 -9.24 17.72
N ASN A 96 -5.41 -8.64 18.85
CA ASN A 96 -6.34 -8.29 19.93
C ASN A 96 -6.84 -6.85 19.88
N VAL A 97 -6.11 -5.96 19.22
CA VAL A 97 -6.38 -4.52 19.21
C VAL A 97 -6.46 -4.02 17.78
N PHE A 98 -7.49 -3.24 17.51
CA PHE A 98 -7.65 -2.48 16.28
C PHE A 98 -7.28 -1.02 16.54
N TYR A 99 -6.28 -0.52 15.80
CA TYR A 99 -5.91 0.87 15.74
C TYR A 99 -6.44 1.50 14.47
N TYR A 100 -6.89 2.74 14.57
CA TYR A 100 -7.26 3.56 13.44
C TYR A 100 -7.04 5.02 13.81
N PHE A 101 -7.05 5.89 12.81
CA PHE A 101 -6.90 7.33 13.01
C PHE A 101 -8.19 8.05 12.70
N LEU A 102 -8.38 9.19 13.36
CA LEU A 102 -9.40 10.17 13.04
C LEU A 102 -8.73 11.39 12.44
N ASP A 103 -9.13 11.73 11.21
CA ASP A 103 -8.80 13.00 10.58
C ASP A 103 -9.75 14.09 11.11
N GLU A 104 -9.26 14.89 12.06
CA GLU A 104 -9.93 16.09 12.55
C GLU A 104 -9.20 17.36 12.09
N LEU A 105 -8.45 17.31 10.98
CA LEU A 105 -7.60 18.42 10.53
C LEU A 105 -8.43 19.66 10.17
N SER A 106 -9.54 19.47 9.46
CA SER A 106 -10.41 20.57 9.03
C SER A 106 -11.17 21.22 10.18
N SER A 107 -11.59 20.44 11.17
CA SER A 107 -12.42 20.89 12.30
C SER A 107 -11.62 21.36 13.51
N LYS A 108 -10.50 20.69 13.82
CA LYS A 108 -9.72 20.89 15.05
C LYS A 108 -8.22 21.01 14.81
N GLY A 109 -7.72 20.80 13.59
CA GLY A 109 -6.30 20.92 13.26
C GLY A 109 -5.43 19.81 13.85
N ARG A 110 -6.02 18.65 14.14
CA ARG A 110 -5.34 17.52 14.81
C ARG A 110 -5.70 16.19 14.17
N VAL A 111 -4.89 15.18 14.47
CA VAL A 111 -5.12 13.78 14.09
C VAL A 111 -5.12 12.94 15.36
N VAL A 112 -6.11 12.06 15.54
CA VAL A 112 -6.24 11.25 16.76
C VAL A 112 -6.00 9.78 16.45
N LEU A 113 -5.07 9.13 17.16
CA LEU A 113 -4.95 7.68 17.19
C LEU A 113 -5.99 7.11 18.16
N LYS A 114 -6.85 6.23 17.65
CA LYS A 114 -7.84 5.49 18.43
C LYS A 114 -7.39 4.05 18.62
N LYS A 115 -7.73 3.49 19.78
CA LYS A 115 -7.45 2.11 20.16
C LYS A 115 -8.76 1.41 20.52
N LEU A 116 -9.09 0.35 19.82
CA LEU A 116 -10.25 -0.51 20.08
C LEU A 116 -9.79 -1.90 20.48
N ASP A 117 -10.13 -2.33 21.70
CA ASP A 117 -9.93 -3.70 22.14
C ASP A 117 -11.04 -4.60 21.56
N LEU A 118 -10.65 -5.57 20.73
CA LEU A 118 -11.59 -6.40 19.97
C LEU A 118 -12.36 -7.41 20.85
N LYS A 119 -11.90 -7.67 22.07
CA LYS A 119 -12.56 -8.60 22.99
C LYS A 119 -13.63 -7.91 23.82
N THR A 120 -13.35 -6.69 24.26
CA THR A 120 -14.22 -5.92 25.17
C THR A 120 -15.07 -4.89 24.45
N GLY A 121 -14.72 -4.53 23.21
CA GLY A 121 -15.34 -3.43 22.47
C GLY A 121 -14.98 -2.04 23.03
N LYS A 122 -14.06 -1.96 23.99
CA LYS A 122 -13.65 -0.68 24.59
C LYS A 122 -12.82 0.12 23.57
N CYS A 123 -13.31 1.28 23.18
CA CYS A 123 -12.58 2.25 22.38
C CYS A 123 -12.08 3.42 23.23
N GLU A 124 -10.83 3.84 23.03
CA GLU A 124 -10.25 5.01 23.71
C GLU A 124 -9.36 5.83 22.76
N GLU A 125 -9.29 7.14 23.01
CA GLU A 125 -8.25 8.00 22.40
C GLU A 125 -6.90 7.64 23.00
N ARG A 126 -5.91 7.39 22.14
CA ARG A 126 -4.59 6.91 22.56
C ARG A 126 -3.48 7.90 22.36
N GLY A 127 -3.52 8.67 21.27
CA GLY A 127 -2.53 9.71 20.97
C GLY A 127 -3.16 10.79 20.10
N VAL A 128 -2.64 12.01 20.16
CA VAL A 128 -3.13 13.15 19.38
C VAL A 128 -1.94 13.84 18.75
N ILE A 129 -1.83 13.81 17.42
CA ILE A 129 -0.83 14.57 16.68
C ILE A 129 -1.39 15.97 16.44
N GLU A 130 -0.70 16.97 16.97
CA GLU A 130 -0.97 18.38 16.77
C GLU A 130 0.31 19.08 16.29
N SER A 131 0.37 20.41 16.42
CA SER A 131 1.60 21.14 16.17
C SER A 131 2.70 20.79 17.17
N ASP A 132 3.90 20.49 16.69
CA ASP A 132 5.11 20.36 17.54
C ASP A 132 5.77 21.72 17.84
N GLY A 133 5.12 22.82 17.47
CA GLY A 133 5.62 24.19 17.56
C GLY A 133 6.32 24.68 16.28
N THR A 134 6.76 23.78 15.40
CA THR A 134 7.37 24.09 14.09
C THR A 134 6.46 23.66 12.95
N PHE A 135 6.05 22.40 12.98
CA PHE A 135 5.18 21.74 12.01
C PHE A 135 3.86 21.35 12.67
N ALA A 136 2.80 21.37 11.88
CA ALA A 136 1.51 20.80 12.22
C ALA A 136 1.09 19.84 11.09
N PRO A 137 0.34 18.77 11.40
CA PRO A 137 -0.21 17.92 10.36
C PRO A 137 -1.19 18.74 9.50
N ALA A 138 -1.19 18.45 8.21
CA ALA A 138 -2.01 19.10 7.23
C ALA A 138 -2.51 18.08 6.20
N TYR A 139 -3.48 18.51 5.40
CA TYR A 139 -3.92 17.75 4.24
C TYR A 139 -2.76 17.61 3.24
N PHE A 140 -2.56 16.52 2.49
CA PHE A 140 -3.32 15.28 2.41
C PHE A 140 -2.91 14.28 3.51
N PHE A 141 -3.88 13.51 3.99
CA PHE A 141 -3.68 12.48 4.99
C PHE A 141 -3.39 11.13 4.32
N TYR A 142 -2.31 10.43 4.71
CA TYR A 142 -2.01 9.14 4.09
C TYR A 142 -3.03 8.09 4.55
N PRO A 143 -3.74 7.39 3.64
CA PRO A 143 -4.87 6.54 4.01
C PRO A 143 -4.46 5.20 4.67
N LEU A 144 -3.15 4.99 4.87
CA LEU A 144 -2.58 3.77 5.42
C LEU A 144 -1.71 4.11 6.64
N SER A 145 -1.74 3.23 7.64
CA SER A 145 -0.79 3.22 8.74
C SER A 145 -0.10 1.88 8.82
N THR A 146 0.94 1.81 9.65
CA THR A 146 1.64 0.56 9.93
C THR A 146 2.06 0.52 11.39
N ILE A 147 1.79 -0.57 12.09
CA ILE A 147 2.33 -0.90 13.41
C ILE A 147 3.61 -1.76 13.32
N SER A 148 4.53 -1.57 14.27
CA SER A 148 5.77 -2.33 14.43
C SER A 148 5.49 -3.80 14.75
N SER A 149 6.41 -4.71 14.41
CA SER A 149 6.21 -6.15 14.63
C SER A 149 6.19 -6.56 16.12
N ASP A 150 6.70 -5.70 17.01
CA ASP A 150 6.57 -5.84 18.47
C ASP A 150 5.29 -5.21 19.04
N GLY A 151 4.50 -4.54 18.21
CA GLY A 151 3.21 -3.94 18.57
C GLY A 151 3.29 -2.68 19.42
N LYS A 152 4.47 -2.03 19.55
CA LYS A 152 4.67 -0.87 20.43
C LYS A 152 4.61 0.48 19.75
N ARG A 153 4.78 0.53 18.43
CA ARG A 153 4.88 1.78 17.66
C ARG A 153 3.96 1.72 16.46
N ILE A 154 3.22 2.79 16.19
CA ILE A 154 2.43 2.94 14.96
C ILE A 154 2.89 4.18 14.21
N ALA A 155 3.03 4.06 12.89
CA ALA A 155 3.51 5.10 12.02
C ALA A 155 2.45 5.51 11.00
N ILE A 156 2.43 6.81 10.68
CA ILE A 156 1.51 7.41 9.72
C ILE A 156 2.16 8.61 9.04
N ALA A 157 1.70 8.95 7.82
CA ALA A 157 2.18 10.10 7.07
C ALA A 157 1.10 11.17 6.86
N THR A 158 1.52 12.43 6.84
CA THR A 158 0.65 13.58 6.53
C THR A 158 1.38 14.62 5.69
N GLY A 159 0.64 15.51 5.03
CA GLY A 159 1.18 16.82 4.67
C GLY A 159 1.60 17.60 5.92
N LEU A 160 2.52 18.55 5.78
CA LEU A 160 3.03 19.36 6.88
C LEU A 160 2.88 20.85 6.60
N ARG A 161 2.25 21.55 7.54
CA ARG A 161 2.15 23.01 7.53
C ARG A 161 3.09 23.60 8.58
N LYS A 162 3.86 24.61 8.20
CA LYS A 162 4.66 25.41 9.14
C LYS A 162 3.77 26.37 9.92
N LYS A 163 4.13 26.68 11.18
CA LYS A 163 3.33 27.49 12.12
C LYS A 163 2.71 28.78 11.53
N ASP A 164 3.45 29.47 10.66
CA ASP A 164 3.03 30.76 10.08
C ASP A 164 2.73 30.69 8.58
N SER A 165 2.58 29.49 8.03
CA SER A 165 2.31 29.26 6.61
C SER A 165 0.91 28.71 6.41
N GLN A 166 0.22 29.17 5.36
CA GLN A 166 -0.97 28.49 4.85
C GLN A 166 -0.60 27.42 3.81
N GLU A 167 0.65 27.39 3.36
CA GLU A 167 1.17 26.39 2.43
C GLU A 167 1.72 25.19 3.19
N TRP A 168 1.62 24.01 2.59
CA TRP A 168 2.17 22.75 3.08
C TRP A 168 2.99 22.03 1.98
N PRO A 169 4.19 22.55 1.64
CA PRO A 169 5.00 21.98 0.56
C PRO A 169 5.68 20.65 0.96
N GLU A 170 5.72 20.32 2.25
CA GLU A 170 6.43 19.16 2.79
C GLU A 170 5.46 18.07 3.27
N HIS A 171 5.96 16.84 3.34
CA HIS A 171 5.31 15.69 3.95
C HIS A 171 6.11 15.20 5.14
N GLY A 172 5.44 14.55 6.08
CA GLY A 172 6.01 14.10 7.33
C GLY A 172 5.62 12.67 7.67
N LEU A 173 6.55 11.93 8.27
CA LEU A 173 6.35 10.64 8.88
C LEU A 173 6.31 10.78 10.40
N TRP A 174 5.17 10.45 10.98
CA TRP A 174 4.94 10.46 12.42
C TRP A 174 5.01 9.05 12.98
N VAL A 175 5.64 8.89 14.14
CA VAL A 175 5.67 7.64 14.91
C VAL A 175 5.08 7.90 16.29
N ILE A 176 4.16 7.04 16.73
CA ILE A 176 3.45 7.14 18.00
C ILE A 176 3.76 5.90 18.86
N ASP A 177 4.08 6.14 20.13
CA ASP A 177 4.06 5.11 21.18
C ASP A 177 2.62 4.66 21.46
N VAL A 178 2.29 3.41 21.20
CA VAL A 178 0.92 2.93 21.47
C VAL A 178 0.69 2.65 22.96
N GLU A 179 1.71 2.74 23.82
CA GLU A 179 1.59 2.66 25.28
C GLU A 179 1.39 4.03 25.93
N THR A 180 2.12 5.04 25.49
CA THR A 180 2.10 6.37 26.13
C THR A 180 1.28 7.40 25.36
N GLY A 181 1.07 7.21 24.06
CA GLY A 181 0.46 8.20 23.17
C GLY A 181 1.43 9.29 22.70
N GLU A 182 2.69 9.26 23.14
CA GLU A 182 3.71 10.21 22.70
C GLU A 182 4.03 10.01 21.22
N TYR A 183 4.13 11.11 20.48
CA TYR A 183 4.42 11.10 19.04
C TYR A 183 5.70 11.89 18.71
N ARG A 184 6.32 11.55 17.57
CA ARG A 184 7.50 12.23 17.02
C ARG A 184 7.40 12.35 15.50
N LEU A 185 7.79 13.50 14.95
CA LEU A 185 8.08 13.65 13.52
C LEU A 185 9.51 13.17 13.25
N ILE A 186 9.66 12.07 12.51
CA ILE A 186 10.98 11.41 12.35
C ILE A 186 11.61 11.62 10.97
N LEU A 187 10.80 12.00 9.99
CA LEU A 187 11.23 12.30 8.62
C LEU A 187 10.30 13.36 8.05
N HIS A 188 10.85 14.33 7.31
CA HIS A 188 10.06 15.25 6.52
C HIS A 188 10.80 15.76 5.28
N GLY A 189 10.04 16.26 4.30
CA GLY A 189 10.59 16.87 3.08
C GLY A 189 9.56 16.95 1.95
N GLU A 190 9.92 17.67 0.88
CA GLU A 190 9.02 17.92 -0.27
C GLU A 190 8.78 16.67 -1.13
N GLU A 191 9.73 15.72 -1.13
CA GLU A 191 9.72 14.54 -2.01
C GLU A 191 9.11 13.29 -1.35
N PHE A 192 8.49 13.43 -0.17
CA PHE A 192 7.88 12.31 0.58
C PHE A 192 6.35 12.25 0.44
N CYS A 193 5.82 12.68 -0.70
CA CYS A 193 4.37 12.81 -0.93
C CYS A 193 3.60 11.50 -0.94
N ASN A 194 4.26 10.39 -1.27
CA ASN A 194 3.66 9.07 -1.33
C ASN A 194 4.63 8.07 -0.69
N LEU A 195 4.67 8.03 0.63
CA LEU A 195 5.69 7.32 1.41
C LEU A 195 5.58 5.80 1.33
N HIS A 196 4.40 5.23 1.06
CA HIS A 196 4.15 3.78 1.06
C HIS A 196 4.82 3.06 2.25
N LEU A 197 4.70 3.70 3.42
CA LEU A 197 5.41 3.36 4.63
C LEU A 197 4.99 2.00 5.19
N GLN A 198 5.96 1.14 5.51
CA GLN A 198 5.68 -0.19 6.09
C GLN A 198 6.73 -0.57 7.13
N TYR A 199 6.31 -0.78 8.38
CA TYR A 199 7.17 -1.44 9.36
C TYR A 199 7.53 -2.84 8.88
N CYS A 200 8.79 -3.22 9.10
CA CYS A 200 9.28 -4.56 8.90
C CYS A 200 8.51 -5.54 9.77
N ARG A 201 8.17 -6.69 9.18
CA ARG A 201 7.44 -7.76 9.85
C ARG A 201 8.39 -8.72 10.58
N ALA A 202 9.68 -8.68 10.27
CA ALA A 202 10.70 -9.45 10.96
C ALA A 202 10.81 -9.00 12.43
N LYS A 203 10.99 -9.96 13.35
CA LYS A 203 11.02 -9.69 14.80
C LYS A 203 12.37 -9.14 15.26
N GLU A 204 13.41 -9.35 14.47
CA GLU A 204 14.77 -8.88 14.69
C GLU A 204 14.97 -7.40 14.33
N GLU A 205 14.10 -6.85 13.49
CA GLU A 205 14.16 -5.46 13.01
C GLU A 205 12.78 -4.77 13.19
N PRO A 206 12.16 -4.82 14.39
CA PRO A 206 10.76 -4.41 14.59
C PRO A 206 10.52 -2.92 14.35
N HIS A 207 11.58 -2.13 14.42
CA HIS A 207 11.58 -0.67 14.31
C HIS A 207 12.07 -0.17 12.94
N ALA A 208 12.35 -1.07 12.00
CA ALA A 208 12.70 -0.70 10.63
C ALA A 208 11.44 -0.37 9.84
N ILE A 209 11.45 0.76 9.11
CA ILE A 209 10.36 1.24 8.26
C ILE A 209 10.86 1.35 6.83
N LEU A 210 10.25 0.61 5.92
CA LEU A 210 10.38 0.78 4.47
C LEU A 210 9.65 2.07 4.06
N ILE A 211 10.31 2.92 3.28
CA ILE A 211 9.79 4.19 2.79
C ILE A 211 10.11 4.38 1.30
N GLN A 212 9.29 5.20 0.66
CA GLN A 212 9.45 5.65 -0.72
C GLN A 212 9.85 7.13 -0.78
N HIS A 213 10.91 7.42 -1.52
CA HIS A 213 11.39 8.77 -1.81
C HIS A 213 11.04 9.13 -3.26
N ASN A 214 10.12 10.07 -3.46
CA ASN A 214 9.53 10.43 -4.75
C ASN A 214 10.25 11.61 -5.40
N HIS A 215 11.40 11.36 -6.01
CA HIS A 215 12.24 12.39 -6.62
C HIS A 215 11.54 13.18 -7.73
N GLY A 216 11.69 14.50 -7.67
CA GLY A 216 11.08 15.44 -8.62
C GLY A 216 9.57 15.62 -8.43
N SER A 217 8.95 14.90 -7.49
CA SER A 217 7.57 15.20 -7.09
C SER A 217 7.53 16.48 -6.27
N ARG A 218 6.62 17.38 -6.61
CA ARG A 218 6.33 18.59 -5.83
C ARG A 218 4.82 18.75 -5.74
N LEU A 219 4.31 18.99 -4.54
CA LEU A 219 2.93 19.41 -4.37
C LEU A 219 2.83 20.92 -4.66
N LEU A 220 1.98 21.29 -5.62
CA LEU A 220 1.56 22.68 -5.81
C LEU A 220 0.27 22.90 -5.02
N CYS A 221 0.40 23.26 -3.75
CA CYS A 221 -0.74 23.65 -2.90
C CYS A 221 -1.01 25.15 -3.07
N LYS A 222 -1.95 25.54 -3.93
CA LYS A 222 -2.54 26.89 -3.89
C LYS A 222 -3.83 26.86 -3.08
N THR A 223 -3.93 27.78 -2.13
CA THR A 223 -4.83 27.81 -0.97
C THR A 223 -6.24 28.37 -1.19
N GLU A 224 -6.73 28.49 -2.43
CA GLU A 224 -8.08 29.01 -2.66
C GLU A 224 -8.88 28.12 -3.60
N GLY A 225 -9.93 27.48 -3.06
CA GLY A 225 -10.98 26.86 -3.86
C GLY A 225 -10.82 25.38 -4.22
N ALA A 226 -9.90 24.62 -3.60
CA ALA A 226 -9.78 23.18 -3.76
C ALA A 226 -10.97 22.43 -3.10
N LYS A 227 -12.19 22.67 -3.60
CA LYS A 227 -13.31 21.75 -3.46
C LYS A 227 -13.13 20.66 -4.52
N SER A 228 -13.22 19.40 -4.08
CA SER A 228 -13.45 18.20 -4.90
C SER A 228 -12.40 17.78 -5.95
N GLY A 229 -11.13 18.13 -5.79
CA GLY A 229 -10.05 17.63 -6.66
C GLY A 229 -9.32 16.42 -6.08
N ILE A 230 -9.98 15.27 -5.93
CA ILE A 230 -9.26 13.99 -5.79
C ILE A 230 -8.38 13.84 -7.04
N GLY A 231 -7.07 13.61 -6.89
CA GLY A 231 -6.31 12.86 -7.91
C GLY A 231 -5.56 13.61 -9.01
N LYS A 232 -4.81 14.69 -8.71
CA LYS A 232 -3.70 15.11 -9.61
C LYS A 232 -2.29 14.91 -9.05
N GLY A 233 -2.13 14.42 -7.81
CA GLY A 233 -0.85 14.48 -7.09
C GLY A 233 -0.17 13.17 -6.69
N HIS A 234 -0.80 12.01 -6.88
CA HIS A 234 -0.32 10.74 -6.31
C HIS A 234 0.38 9.85 -7.34
N VAL A 235 1.23 10.42 -8.18
CA VAL A 235 2.03 9.61 -9.11
C VAL A 235 3.46 10.10 -9.10
N ALA A 236 4.39 9.16 -8.95
CA ALA A 236 5.80 9.39 -9.19
C ALA A 236 5.96 10.09 -10.56
N ALA A 237 6.76 11.17 -10.61
CA ALA A 237 7.05 11.95 -11.81
C ALA A 237 5.92 12.81 -12.39
N LEU A 238 5.33 13.69 -11.59
CA LEU A 238 4.59 14.86 -12.12
C LEU A 238 5.59 15.92 -12.58
N ASP A 239 5.52 16.33 -13.85
CA ASP A 239 6.32 17.44 -14.37
C ASP A 239 5.53 18.75 -14.21
N PRO A 240 5.96 19.66 -13.30
CA PRO A 240 5.25 20.91 -13.04
C PRO A 240 5.25 21.86 -14.25
N ASP A 241 6.17 21.70 -15.21
CA ASP A 241 6.22 22.48 -16.44
C ASP A 241 5.25 21.95 -17.52
N SER A 242 4.59 20.82 -17.25
CA SER A 242 3.69 20.11 -18.18
C SER A 242 2.20 20.18 -17.83
N ASP A 243 1.79 21.12 -16.97
CA ASP A 243 0.43 21.16 -16.36
C ASP A 243 0.08 19.87 -15.60
N PHE A 244 1.08 19.31 -14.88
CA PHE A 244 0.93 18.07 -14.10
C PHE A 244 0.49 16.87 -14.94
N ALA A 245 0.80 16.86 -16.24
CA ALA A 245 0.77 15.60 -16.96
C ALA A 245 1.73 14.65 -16.23
N LEU A 246 1.35 13.37 -16.14
CA LEU A 246 2.34 12.33 -15.89
C LEU A 246 3.47 12.56 -16.87
N ARG A 247 4.66 12.89 -16.37
CA ARG A 247 5.83 12.90 -17.23
C ARG A 247 5.88 11.48 -17.73
N LYS A 248 5.60 11.28 -19.02
CA LYS A 248 5.55 9.93 -19.58
C LYS A 248 6.86 9.28 -19.18
N ILE A 249 6.77 8.30 -18.27
CA ILE A 249 7.94 7.56 -17.85
C ILE A 249 8.47 6.97 -19.14
N ARG A 250 9.64 7.45 -19.54
CA ARG A 250 10.24 7.20 -20.83
C ARG A 250 11.71 7.01 -20.57
N LYS A 251 12.31 6.22 -21.46
CA LYS A 251 13.75 6.03 -21.47
C LYS A 251 14.46 7.38 -21.45
N SER A 252 15.51 7.52 -20.64
CA SER A 252 16.41 8.69 -20.69
C SER A 252 16.99 8.85 -22.09
N ASP A 253 17.10 10.08 -22.57
CA ASP A 253 17.81 10.38 -23.82
C ASP A 253 19.32 10.12 -23.69
N ASP A 254 19.84 10.08 -22.45
CA ASP A 254 21.17 9.62 -22.09
C ASP A 254 21.07 8.38 -21.17
N PRO A 255 21.28 7.16 -21.69
CA PRO A 255 21.20 5.93 -20.91
C PRO A 255 22.34 5.79 -19.88
N ASP A 256 23.40 6.59 -20.03
CA ASP A 256 24.55 6.59 -19.12
C ASP A 256 24.42 7.65 -18.02
N ALA A 257 23.41 8.52 -18.06
CA ALA A 257 23.15 9.49 -16.99
C ALA A 257 22.85 8.78 -15.66
N ASP A 258 23.64 9.10 -14.62
CA ASP A 258 23.59 8.45 -13.29
C ASP A 258 22.29 8.62 -12.54
N ASN A 259 21.45 9.55 -12.96
CA ASN A 259 20.18 9.87 -12.34
C ASN A 259 19.39 10.78 -13.31
N THR A 260 18.18 10.40 -13.70
CA THR A 260 17.33 11.29 -14.54
C THR A 260 16.76 12.49 -13.78
N GLY A 261 16.85 12.46 -12.45
CA GLY A 261 16.26 13.41 -11.51
C GLY A 261 14.83 13.07 -11.10
N PHE A 262 14.19 12.07 -11.72
CA PHE A 262 12.76 11.75 -11.55
C PHE A 262 12.52 10.28 -11.29
N GLY A 263 11.43 9.96 -10.59
CA GLY A 263 11.01 8.60 -10.24
C GLY A 263 11.09 8.39 -8.73
N LEU A 264 11.28 7.16 -8.26
CA LEU A 264 11.37 6.90 -6.82
C LEU A 264 12.53 5.98 -6.43
N ASP A 265 13.11 6.24 -5.27
CA ASP A 265 14.03 5.33 -4.58
C ASP A 265 13.30 4.71 -3.37
N LEU A 266 13.73 3.52 -2.96
CA LEU A 266 13.23 2.86 -1.76
C LEU A 266 14.32 2.80 -0.69
N HIS A 267 13.96 3.16 0.53
CA HIS A 267 14.86 3.16 1.68
C HIS A 267 14.23 2.45 2.87
N ILE A 268 15.08 2.04 3.79
CA ILE A 268 14.69 1.58 5.12
C ILE A 268 15.33 2.52 6.13
N ILE A 269 14.53 3.00 7.08
CA ILE A 269 14.98 3.83 8.20
C ILE A 269 14.55 3.21 9.53
N SER A 270 15.23 3.55 10.61
CA SER A 270 14.72 3.28 11.97
C SER A 270 13.59 4.24 12.31
N ASP A 271 12.71 3.84 13.24
CA ASP A 271 11.59 4.66 13.69
C ASP A 271 11.96 5.83 14.63
N ASP A 272 13.25 6.12 14.74
CA ASP A 272 13.81 7.38 15.26
C ASP A 272 14.36 8.30 14.15
N GLY A 273 14.20 7.91 12.88
CA GLY A 273 14.67 8.65 11.70
C GLY A 273 16.12 8.35 11.29
N SER A 274 16.84 7.51 12.05
CA SER A 274 18.24 7.15 11.79
C SER A 274 18.38 5.90 10.91
N GLY A 275 19.61 5.39 10.76
CA GLY A 275 19.84 4.02 10.28
C GLY A 275 19.52 3.76 8.80
N TRP A 276 19.64 4.77 7.95
CA TRP A 276 19.32 4.67 6.52
C TRP A 276 20.03 3.51 5.82
N LYS A 277 19.22 2.69 5.15
CA LYS A 277 19.62 1.66 4.18
C LYS A 277 18.86 1.91 2.88
N THR A 278 19.48 1.63 1.73
CA THR A 278 18.85 1.74 0.41
C THR A 278 18.60 0.35 -0.19
N LEU A 279 17.59 0.25 -1.06
CA LEU A 279 17.33 -0.91 -1.92
C LEU A 279 17.77 -0.64 -3.37
N PRO A 280 18.36 -1.63 -4.08
CA PRO A 280 18.82 -1.49 -5.46
C PRO A 280 17.65 -1.57 -6.47
N VAL A 281 16.83 -0.53 -6.51
CA VAL A 281 15.61 -0.46 -7.33
C VAL A 281 15.65 0.73 -8.30
N GLY A 282 15.06 0.55 -9.48
CA GLY A 282 15.20 1.47 -10.60
C GLY A 282 14.76 2.92 -10.36
N ARG A 283 15.61 3.83 -10.85
CA ARG A 283 15.33 5.23 -11.18
C ARG A 283 16.38 5.76 -12.18
N ASP A 284 16.88 4.87 -13.02
CA ASP A 284 18.11 5.08 -13.82
C ASP A 284 17.81 5.48 -15.27
N GLY A 285 16.55 5.80 -15.58
CA GLY A 285 16.14 6.17 -16.92
C GLY A 285 15.88 5.00 -17.84
N ILE A 286 16.06 3.75 -17.41
CA ILE A 286 15.66 2.54 -18.16
C ILE A 286 14.69 1.73 -17.31
N GLU A 287 15.00 1.59 -16.03
CA GLU A 287 14.15 0.95 -15.03
C GLU A 287 13.60 1.99 -14.06
N PHE A 288 12.33 1.86 -13.70
CA PHE A 288 11.65 2.70 -12.72
C PHE A 288 10.83 1.83 -11.77
N CYS A 289 10.99 2.03 -10.47
CA CYS A 289 10.05 1.45 -9.51
C CYS A 289 8.64 2.06 -9.71
N GLN A 290 7.61 1.22 -9.66
CA GLN A 290 6.22 1.64 -9.89
C GLN A 290 5.57 2.30 -8.66
N GLY A 291 6.16 2.11 -7.48
CA GLY A 291 5.58 2.55 -6.21
C GLY A 291 4.63 1.53 -5.61
N HIS A 292 4.86 0.25 -5.89
CA HIS A 292 4.25 -0.87 -5.18
C HIS A 292 5.36 -1.76 -4.63
N GLN A 293 5.40 -1.88 -3.30
CA GLN A 293 6.43 -2.63 -2.61
C GLN A 293 5.86 -3.26 -1.34
N CYS A 294 6.44 -4.38 -0.92
CA CYS A 294 6.13 -4.95 0.39
C CYS A 294 7.33 -5.71 0.94
N TRP A 295 7.31 -5.96 2.24
CA TRP A 295 8.19 -6.96 2.85
C TRP A 295 7.85 -8.35 2.34
N ARG A 296 8.86 -9.20 2.17
CA ARG A 296 8.66 -10.63 1.92
C ARG A 296 8.40 -11.34 3.25
N GLY A 297 7.12 -11.54 3.58
CA GLY A 297 6.69 -12.12 4.86
C GLY A 297 7.35 -11.45 6.06
N GLU A 298 7.67 -12.25 7.08
CA GLU A 298 8.45 -11.85 8.27
C GLU A 298 9.97 -11.90 8.03
N SER A 299 10.44 -11.42 6.88
CA SER A 299 11.88 -11.30 6.58
C SER A 299 12.30 -9.85 6.38
N THR A 300 13.61 -9.63 6.24
CA THR A 300 14.22 -8.33 5.93
C THR A 300 14.37 -8.06 4.44
N ARG A 301 13.79 -8.93 3.58
CA ARG A 301 13.79 -8.75 2.12
C ARG A 301 12.57 -7.97 1.68
N VAL A 302 12.73 -7.18 0.64
CA VAL A 302 11.67 -6.36 0.04
C VAL A 302 11.43 -6.82 -1.38
N ILE A 303 10.16 -6.85 -1.79
CA ILE A 303 9.77 -7.04 -3.18
C ILE A 303 9.19 -5.72 -3.68
N ALA A 304 9.57 -5.30 -4.88
CA ALA A 304 9.01 -4.14 -5.58
C ALA A 304 8.58 -4.54 -6.99
N SER A 305 7.59 -3.85 -7.56
CA SER A 305 7.32 -3.89 -8.99
C SER A 305 8.06 -2.77 -9.73
N THR A 306 8.60 -3.10 -10.90
CA THR A 306 9.41 -2.18 -11.70
C THR A 306 8.94 -2.15 -13.15
N LEU A 307 8.89 -0.97 -13.74
CA LEU A 307 8.79 -0.77 -15.19
C LEU A 307 10.18 -0.79 -15.83
N LEU A 308 10.42 -1.70 -16.76
CA LEU A 308 11.65 -1.78 -17.55
C LEU A 308 11.36 -1.44 -19.01
N PHE A 309 12.00 -0.38 -19.51
CA PHE A 309 11.84 0.09 -20.88
C PHE A 309 12.92 -0.47 -21.82
N ASP A 310 12.56 -1.45 -22.64
CA ASP A 310 13.41 -1.88 -23.77
C ASP A 310 13.36 -0.84 -24.91
N THR A 311 12.20 -0.23 -25.11
CA THR A 311 11.99 0.92 -26.01
C THR A 311 11.06 1.95 -25.34
N PRO A 312 11.01 3.21 -25.80
CA PRO A 312 10.08 4.20 -25.24
C PRO A 312 8.58 3.86 -25.40
N LEU A 313 8.25 2.80 -26.15
CA LEU A 313 6.87 2.39 -26.46
C LEU A 313 6.47 1.07 -25.79
N THR A 314 7.42 0.33 -25.23
CA THR A 314 7.19 -1.00 -24.65
C THR A 314 7.91 -1.11 -23.32
N ALA A 315 7.13 -1.33 -22.25
CA ALA A 315 7.67 -1.59 -20.92
C ALA A 315 7.22 -2.96 -20.43
N THR A 316 8.10 -3.70 -19.79
CA THR A 316 7.73 -4.88 -19.00
C THR A 316 7.59 -4.46 -17.53
N GLN A 317 6.71 -5.12 -16.79
CA GLN A 317 6.49 -4.88 -15.36
C GLN A 317 6.94 -6.11 -14.58
N GLU A 318 8.14 -6.02 -14.02
CA GLU A 318 8.79 -7.12 -13.32
C GLU A 318 8.55 -7.06 -11.81
N LEU A 319 8.51 -8.24 -11.17
CA LEU A 319 8.60 -8.37 -9.71
C LEU A 319 10.05 -8.62 -9.33
N VAL A 320 10.58 -7.81 -8.43
CA VAL A 320 12.00 -7.81 -8.05
C VAL A 320 12.15 -7.92 -6.55
N GLU A 321 12.82 -8.97 -6.09
CA GLU A 321 13.22 -9.14 -4.69
C GLU A 321 14.59 -8.54 -4.43
N MET A 322 14.77 -7.92 -3.27
CA MET A 322 15.96 -7.16 -2.92
C MET A 322 16.34 -7.31 -1.44
N GLU A 323 17.64 -7.17 -1.17
CA GLU A 323 18.19 -6.92 0.17
C GLU A 323 18.76 -5.50 0.24
N SER A 324 18.48 -4.81 1.35
CA SER A 324 18.99 -3.46 1.58
C SER A 324 20.47 -3.45 1.96
N PHE A 325 21.13 -2.32 1.75
CA PHE A 325 22.51 -2.08 2.18
C PHE A 325 22.68 -0.66 2.75
N PRO A 326 23.71 -0.40 3.58
CA PRO A 326 23.87 0.88 4.26
C PRO A 326 23.95 2.08 3.31
N GLY A 327 23.32 3.19 3.69
CA GLY A 327 23.37 4.46 2.98
C GLY A 327 21.99 5.00 2.61
N ASN A 328 21.99 6.26 2.15
CA ASN A 328 20.82 6.99 1.63
C ASN A 328 21.07 7.46 0.18
N VAL A 329 21.87 6.70 -0.56
CA VAL A 329 22.27 7.05 -1.92
C VAL A 329 21.29 6.47 -2.92
N HIS A 330 21.02 7.17 -4.02
CA HIS A 330 20.38 6.58 -5.19
C HIS A 330 21.19 5.37 -5.66
N CYS A 331 20.51 4.29 -6.03
CA CYS A 331 21.16 3.07 -6.47
C CYS A 331 20.55 2.54 -7.76
N ARG A 332 21.38 2.38 -8.79
CA ARG A 332 21.02 1.65 -10.01
C ARG A 332 20.79 0.17 -9.67
N ASN A 333 20.13 -0.56 -10.57
CA ASN A 333 19.92 -2.00 -10.45
C ASN A 333 21.20 -2.83 -10.27
N ASN A 334 22.37 -2.28 -10.63
CA ASN A 334 23.70 -2.88 -10.52
C ASN A 334 24.61 -2.24 -9.45
N SER A 335 24.07 -1.45 -8.52
CA SER A 335 24.87 -0.84 -7.46
C SER A 335 25.64 -1.87 -6.63
N ALA A 336 26.94 -1.66 -6.45
CA ALA A 336 27.80 -2.53 -5.67
C ALA A 336 27.32 -2.61 -4.21
N GLY A 337 26.98 -3.82 -3.75
CA GLY A 337 26.56 -4.09 -2.37
C GLY A 337 25.10 -4.53 -2.20
N GLY A 338 24.22 -4.20 -3.16
CA GLY A 338 22.83 -4.67 -3.15
C GLY A 338 22.70 -6.08 -3.73
N LYS A 339 21.84 -6.92 -3.13
CA LYS A 339 21.40 -8.16 -3.77
C LYS A 339 20.02 -7.94 -4.38
N ARG A 340 19.84 -8.40 -5.62
CA ARG A 340 18.62 -8.25 -6.41
C ARG A 340 18.31 -9.56 -7.12
N ASN A 341 17.03 -9.88 -7.29
CA ASN A 341 16.54 -11.10 -7.93
C ASN A 341 15.23 -10.82 -8.68
N ILE A 342 15.20 -11.02 -9.99
CA ILE A 342 13.98 -10.87 -10.80
C ILE A 342 13.11 -12.12 -10.59
N LEU A 343 12.05 -11.99 -9.79
CA LEU A 343 11.15 -13.08 -9.43
C LEU A 343 10.30 -13.53 -10.63
N SER A 344 9.84 -12.59 -11.45
CA SER A 344 8.89 -12.83 -12.55
C SER A 344 9.53 -13.37 -13.83
N ARG A 345 10.85 -13.58 -13.89
CA ARG A 345 11.61 -13.90 -15.12
C ARG A 345 11.19 -15.19 -15.87
N LYS A 346 10.30 -16.01 -15.29
CA LYS A 346 9.75 -17.21 -15.93
C LYS A 346 8.42 -16.97 -16.67
N VAL A 347 7.79 -15.81 -16.47
CA VAL A 347 6.56 -15.40 -17.16
C VAL A 347 6.93 -14.31 -18.16
N ILE A 348 6.69 -14.56 -19.45
CA ILE A 348 7.13 -13.67 -20.54
C ILE A 348 5.93 -13.40 -21.47
N PRO A 349 5.54 -12.12 -21.69
CA PRO A 349 6.06 -10.93 -21.01
C PRO A 349 5.62 -10.87 -19.54
N ALA A 350 6.39 -10.19 -18.70
CA ALA A 350 6.02 -9.90 -17.32
C ALA A 350 5.23 -8.59 -17.27
N HIS A 351 4.00 -8.61 -16.76
CA HIS A 351 3.11 -7.45 -16.63
C HIS A 351 2.44 -7.42 -15.22
N PHE A 352 3.25 -7.48 -14.17
CA PHE A 352 2.77 -7.54 -12.78
C PHE A 352 2.84 -6.17 -12.10
N LEU A 353 1.77 -5.71 -11.44
CA LEU A 353 1.72 -4.37 -10.84
C LEU A 353 1.68 -4.43 -9.31
N HIS A 354 0.66 -5.09 -8.77
CA HIS A 354 0.43 -5.23 -7.33
C HIS A 354 0.60 -6.68 -6.92
N PHE A 355 1.09 -6.87 -5.70
CA PHE A 355 1.39 -8.18 -5.17
C PHE A 355 1.44 -8.12 -3.64
N ALA A 356 1.33 -9.29 -3.02
CA ALA A 356 1.67 -9.47 -1.62
C ALA A 356 2.17 -10.89 -1.38
N THR A 357 2.80 -11.08 -0.22
CA THR A 357 3.25 -12.39 0.25
C THR A 357 2.48 -12.83 1.48
N ASP A 358 2.45 -14.13 1.74
CA ASP A 358 1.96 -14.65 3.01
C ASP A 358 2.95 -14.30 4.14
N ARG A 359 2.55 -14.52 5.40
CA ARG A 359 3.38 -14.19 6.56
C ARG A 359 4.74 -14.89 6.53
N SER A 360 4.79 -16.12 6.01
CA SER A 360 6.05 -16.87 5.92
C SER A 360 6.97 -16.39 4.78
N GLY A 361 6.46 -15.61 3.83
CA GLY A 361 7.19 -15.19 2.64
C GLY A 361 7.48 -16.35 1.67
N SER A 362 6.67 -17.41 1.70
CA SER A 362 6.81 -18.61 0.85
C SER A 362 5.80 -18.64 -0.30
N ARG A 363 4.71 -17.87 -0.21
CA ARG A 363 3.70 -17.71 -1.24
C ARG A 363 3.60 -16.26 -1.69
N ILE A 364 3.19 -16.09 -2.93
CA ILE A 364 2.95 -14.78 -3.54
C ILE A 364 1.64 -14.81 -4.31
N VAL A 365 0.93 -13.70 -4.31
CA VAL A 365 -0.16 -13.41 -5.23
C VAL A 365 0.15 -12.10 -5.94
N SER A 366 -0.23 -11.98 -7.21
CA SER A 366 -0.08 -10.77 -7.98
C SER A 366 -1.18 -10.64 -9.01
N ASP A 367 -1.53 -9.41 -9.37
CA ASP A 367 -2.29 -9.16 -10.59
C ASP A 367 -1.39 -9.19 -11.81
N TYR A 368 -1.99 -9.41 -12.97
CA TYR A 368 -1.29 -9.38 -14.24
C TYR A 368 -2.16 -8.65 -15.27
N GLU A 369 -1.56 -7.69 -15.96
CA GLU A 369 -2.19 -6.95 -17.04
C GLU A 369 -1.98 -7.68 -18.37
N SER A 370 -3.02 -8.33 -18.87
CA SER A 370 -2.94 -9.02 -20.16
C SER A 370 -3.04 -8.07 -21.35
N ASP A 371 -2.43 -8.48 -22.46
CA ASP A 371 -2.37 -7.71 -23.71
C ASP A 371 -3.75 -7.40 -24.31
N ASP A 372 -4.75 -8.23 -24.02
CA ASP A 372 -6.14 -8.08 -24.45
C ASP A 372 -6.98 -7.19 -23.53
N GLY A 373 -6.36 -6.58 -22.52
CA GLY A 373 -7.05 -5.62 -21.65
C GLY A 373 -7.73 -6.24 -20.44
N GLU A 374 -7.44 -7.50 -20.11
CA GLU A 374 -7.97 -8.16 -18.92
C GLU A 374 -7.04 -8.06 -17.71
N TRP A 375 -7.64 -8.25 -16.54
CA TRP A 375 -6.93 -8.49 -15.30
C TRP A 375 -6.88 -9.99 -15.03
N HIS A 376 -5.70 -10.53 -14.81
CA HIS A 376 -5.54 -11.92 -14.37
C HIS A 376 -4.97 -11.96 -12.94
N LEU A 377 -5.32 -12.99 -12.20
CA LEU A 377 -4.76 -13.30 -10.89
C LEU A 377 -3.71 -14.40 -11.06
N TYR A 378 -2.49 -14.14 -10.60
CA TYR A 378 -1.42 -15.12 -10.51
C TYR A 378 -1.15 -15.46 -9.06
N THR A 379 -0.92 -16.74 -8.78
CA THR A 379 -0.44 -17.22 -7.48
C THR A 379 0.83 -18.03 -7.69
N GLY A 380 1.68 -18.09 -6.66
CA GLY A 380 2.92 -18.83 -6.80
C GLY A 380 3.67 -19.06 -5.49
N LYS A 381 4.81 -19.73 -5.63
CA LYS A 381 5.74 -20.01 -4.53
C LYS A 381 7.04 -19.25 -4.70
N LEU A 382 7.61 -18.81 -3.59
CA LEU A 382 8.89 -18.12 -3.52
C LEU A 382 9.97 -19.05 -2.96
N GLY A 383 11.07 -19.20 -3.70
CA GLY A 383 12.26 -19.97 -3.31
C GLY A 383 13.26 -19.17 -2.48
N ALA A 384 14.52 -19.60 -2.44
CA ALA A 384 15.59 -18.83 -1.81
C ALA A 384 15.92 -17.54 -2.61
N MET A 385 16.75 -16.66 -2.04
CA MET A 385 17.23 -15.49 -2.79
C MET A 385 17.96 -15.95 -4.05
N GLY A 386 17.60 -15.40 -5.20
CA GLY A 386 18.13 -15.79 -6.50
C GLY A 386 17.23 -16.78 -7.25
N ASP A 387 16.27 -17.43 -6.61
CA ASP A 387 15.29 -18.29 -7.29
C ASP A 387 14.20 -17.44 -7.98
N ALA A 388 13.75 -17.86 -9.15
CA ALA A 388 12.54 -17.28 -9.75
C ALA A 388 11.32 -17.75 -8.97
N ALA A 389 10.29 -16.90 -8.89
CA ALA A 389 8.99 -17.31 -8.40
C ALA A 389 8.37 -18.35 -9.36
N ASP A 390 7.67 -19.31 -8.78
CA ASP A 390 6.87 -20.29 -9.52
C ASP A 390 5.43 -19.76 -9.66
N LEU A 391 5.25 -18.78 -10.56
CA LEU A 391 3.99 -18.06 -10.77
C LEU A 391 3.10 -18.78 -11.78
N HIS A 392 1.82 -18.93 -11.45
CA HIS A 392 0.82 -19.59 -12.29
C HIS A 392 -0.44 -18.75 -12.40
N PHE A 393 -0.99 -18.66 -13.61
CA PHE A 393 -2.33 -18.12 -13.83
C PHE A 393 -3.34 -18.91 -13.00
N THR A 394 -4.16 -18.19 -12.24
CA THR A 394 -5.12 -18.78 -11.28
C THR A 394 -6.56 -18.45 -11.64
N LEU A 395 -6.86 -17.19 -11.93
CA LEU A 395 -8.24 -16.75 -12.21
C LEU A 395 -8.25 -15.54 -13.16
N ASN A 396 -9.21 -15.51 -14.08
CA ASN A 396 -9.51 -14.32 -14.88
C ASN A 396 -10.41 -13.38 -14.07
N LEU A 397 -10.00 -12.13 -13.91
CA LEU A 397 -10.72 -11.11 -13.14
C LEU A 397 -11.55 -10.16 -14.02
N GLY A 398 -11.52 -10.35 -15.34
CA GLY A 398 -12.31 -9.63 -16.32
C GLY A 398 -11.60 -8.45 -16.97
N SER A 399 -12.30 -7.83 -17.91
CA SER A 399 -11.81 -6.67 -18.66
C SER A 399 -11.72 -5.39 -17.81
N ARG A 400 -10.63 -4.64 -18.02
CA ARG A 400 -10.42 -3.29 -17.49
C ARG A 400 -11.51 -2.30 -17.86
N GLU A 401 -12.16 -2.49 -19.01
CA GLU A 401 -13.27 -1.62 -19.42
C GLU A 401 -14.48 -1.76 -18.49
N LYS A 402 -14.71 -2.96 -17.94
CA LYS A 402 -15.80 -3.25 -17.00
C LYS A 402 -15.39 -3.03 -15.56
N SER A 403 -14.13 -3.31 -15.23
CA SER A 403 -13.55 -3.07 -13.92
C SER A 403 -12.32 -2.18 -14.04
N PRO A 404 -12.49 -0.83 -14.06
CA PRO A 404 -11.37 0.09 -14.24
C PRO A 404 -10.45 0.15 -13.01
N TRP A 405 -10.87 -0.42 -11.88
CA TRP A 405 -10.08 -0.50 -10.66
C TRP A 405 -9.04 -1.62 -10.76
N HIS A 406 -7.81 -1.35 -10.32
CA HIS A 406 -6.79 -2.38 -10.20
C HIS A 406 -7.19 -3.40 -9.12
N PRO A 407 -6.90 -4.71 -9.29
CA PRO A 407 -7.32 -5.73 -8.34
C PRO A 407 -6.70 -5.61 -6.93
N HIS A 408 -5.46 -5.12 -6.82
CA HIS A 408 -4.69 -5.04 -5.56
C HIS A 408 -4.74 -6.35 -4.76
N PRO A 409 -4.25 -7.48 -5.31
CA PRO A 409 -4.41 -8.74 -4.63
C PRO A 409 -3.44 -8.91 -3.46
N PHE A 410 -3.89 -9.61 -2.42
CA PHE A 410 -3.07 -9.97 -1.27
C PHE A 410 -3.49 -11.31 -0.66
N LEU A 411 -2.65 -11.85 0.22
CA LEU A 411 -2.84 -13.15 0.86
C LEU A 411 -3.26 -13.00 2.32
N SER A 412 -4.03 -13.97 2.82
CA SER A 412 -4.11 -14.20 4.26
C SER A 412 -2.73 -14.56 4.84
N PRO A 413 -2.48 -14.32 6.14
CA PRO A 413 -1.21 -14.64 6.78
C PRO A 413 -0.74 -16.10 6.57
N ASP A 414 -1.66 -17.06 6.54
CA ASP A 414 -1.38 -18.49 6.28
C ASP A 414 -1.22 -18.84 4.79
N GLY A 415 -1.43 -17.88 3.89
CA GLY A 415 -1.30 -18.04 2.45
C GLY A 415 -2.35 -18.94 1.80
N ARG A 416 -3.46 -19.25 2.48
CA ARG A 416 -4.52 -20.14 1.99
C ARG A 416 -5.68 -19.42 1.30
N LYS A 417 -5.81 -18.12 1.52
CA LYS A 417 -6.82 -17.28 0.88
C LYS A 417 -6.13 -16.14 0.14
N ALA A 418 -6.58 -15.86 -1.08
CA ALA A 418 -6.25 -14.65 -1.81
C ALA A 418 -7.45 -13.72 -1.82
N PHE A 419 -7.20 -12.42 -1.80
CA PHE A 419 -8.22 -11.39 -1.80
C PHE A 419 -7.92 -10.41 -2.91
N PHE A 420 -8.96 -9.80 -3.47
CA PHE A 420 -8.83 -8.79 -4.51
C PHE A 420 -10.10 -7.94 -4.59
N ASN A 421 -9.98 -6.79 -5.26
CA ASN A 421 -11.06 -5.86 -5.53
C ASN A 421 -11.49 -5.97 -6.99
N SER A 422 -12.77 -5.82 -7.28
CA SER A 422 -13.25 -5.76 -8.67
C SER A 422 -14.64 -5.15 -8.76
N SER A 423 -14.91 -4.43 -9.85
CA SER A 423 -16.27 -4.00 -10.21
C SER A 423 -16.88 -4.81 -11.34
N ALA A 424 -16.38 -6.02 -11.62
CA ALA A 424 -16.92 -6.90 -12.66
C ALA A 424 -18.39 -7.30 -12.45
N SER A 425 -18.92 -7.19 -11.22
CA SER A 425 -20.33 -7.39 -10.89
C SER A 425 -21.21 -6.13 -11.07
N GLY A 426 -20.63 -5.00 -11.50
CA GLY A 426 -21.30 -3.71 -11.71
C GLY A 426 -21.01 -2.65 -10.65
N GLN A 427 -20.48 -3.04 -9.49
CA GLN A 427 -20.05 -2.15 -8.40
C GLN A 427 -18.76 -2.68 -7.79
N LEU A 428 -17.90 -1.81 -7.26
CA LEU A 428 -16.65 -2.21 -6.63
C LEU A 428 -16.94 -3.03 -5.36
N GLN A 429 -16.50 -4.29 -5.36
CA GLN A 429 -16.65 -5.21 -4.23
C GLN A 429 -15.30 -5.84 -3.88
N ALA A 430 -15.22 -6.35 -2.65
CA ALA A 430 -14.14 -7.21 -2.19
C ALA A 430 -14.50 -8.70 -2.43
N TYR A 431 -13.49 -9.46 -2.86
CA TYR A 431 -13.60 -10.90 -3.12
C TYR A 431 -12.54 -11.68 -2.36
N CYS A 432 -12.90 -12.91 -1.99
CA CYS A 432 -12.04 -13.89 -1.35
C CYS A 432 -12.00 -15.16 -2.19
N LEU A 433 -10.81 -15.64 -2.51
CA LEU A 433 -10.53 -16.88 -3.22
C LEU A 433 -9.85 -17.86 -2.27
N GLU A 434 -10.47 -19.01 -2.00
CA GLU A 434 -9.80 -20.12 -1.30
C GLU A 434 -8.88 -20.86 -2.29
N LEU A 435 -7.59 -20.97 -1.93
CA LEU A 435 -6.54 -21.59 -2.74
C LEU A 435 -6.30 -23.07 -2.40
N GLU A 436 -6.82 -23.54 -1.25
CA GLU A 436 -6.70 -24.91 -0.74
C GLU A 436 -8.01 -25.43 -0.13
#